data_AF-A0A4V6B9S8-F1
#
_entry.id   AF-A0A4V6B9S8-F1
#
_cell.length_a   1.000
_cell.length_b   1.000
_cell.length_c   1.000
_cell.angle_alpha   90.00
_cell.angle_beta   90.00
_cell.angle_gamma   90.00
#
_symmetry.space_group_name_H-M   'P 1'
#
loop_
_entity.id
_entity.type
_entity.pdbx_description
1 polymer ?
#
loop_
_entity_poly.entity_id
_entity_poly.type
_entity_poly.pdbx_seq_one_letter_code
_entity_poly.pdbx_strand_id
1 'polypeptide(L)'
;MKSGKDTDKLKRPLNPMPPEIAERLKAAGLEAAYDARPAYQRNDYLGWIAQAKRADTREKRIRQMLDELKAGNAYMKMKYTGPTGRE
;
A
#
# COMPACT_ATOMS: atom_id res chain seq x y z
N MET A 1 -17.36 12.16 -7.89
CA MET A 1 -16.15 12.77 -7.29
C MET A 1 -16.10 12.36 -5.83
N LYS A 2 -15.23 11.42 -5.42
CA LYS A 2 -15.08 11.08 -4.00
C LYS A 2 -13.65 11.35 -3.55
N SER A 3 -13.58 12.25 -2.57
CA SER A 3 -12.41 12.92 -2.05
C SER A 3 -11.33 11.97 -1.57
N GLY A 4 -10.15 12.04 -2.20
CA GLY A 4 -8.91 11.86 -1.47
C GLY A 4 -8.66 13.13 -0.66
N LYS A 5 -8.70 13.04 0.67
CA LYS A 5 -8.09 14.04 1.57
C LYS A 5 -8.11 13.55 3.03
N ASP A 6 -7.13 12.70 3.36
CA ASP A 6 -6.71 12.44 4.74
C ASP A 6 -5.19 12.62 4.88
N THR A 7 -4.61 13.53 4.10
CA THR A 7 -3.20 13.95 4.25
C THR A 7 -3.01 14.90 5.44
N ASP A 8 -4.10 15.33 6.08
CA ASP A 8 -4.13 16.49 7.00
C ASP A 8 -3.78 16.16 8.47
N LYS A 9 -3.53 14.89 8.83
CA LYS A 9 -3.13 14.52 10.21
C LYS A 9 -1.96 13.54 10.32
N LEU A 10 -1.12 13.43 9.28
CA LEU A 10 0.07 12.60 9.39
C LEU A 10 1.19 13.38 10.10
N LYS A 11 1.45 13.02 11.37
CA LYS A 11 2.62 13.49 12.14
C LYS A 11 3.97 12.99 11.57
N ARG A 12 3.95 12.07 10.60
CA ARG A 12 5.15 11.43 10.04
C ARG A 12 5.32 11.83 8.58
N PRO A 13 6.58 12.07 8.13
CA PRO A 13 6.86 12.33 6.72
C PRO A 13 6.39 11.14 5.87
N LEU A 14 5.77 11.47 4.73
CA LEU A 14 5.35 10.47 3.74
C LEU A 14 6.59 9.88 3.07
N ASN A 15 6.66 8.55 3.06
CA ASN A 15 7.65 7.82 2.26
C ASN A 15 7.29 7.99 0.78
N PRO A 16 8.24 8.39 -0.08
CA PRO A 16 7.99 8.47 -1.51
C PRO A 16 7.67 7.07 -2.06
N MET A 17 6.71 6.97 -2.98
CA MET A 17 6.40 5.72 -3.66
C MET A 17 7.55 5.37 -4.61
N PRO A 18 8.25 4.24 -4.42
CA PRO A 18 9.26 3.78 -5.37
C PRO A 18 8.63 3.43 -6.71
N PRO A 19 9.30 3.70 -7.84
CA PRO A 19 8.77 3.44 -9.19
C PRO A 19 8.41 1.96 -9.39
N GLU A 20 9.25 1.03 -8.89
CA GLU A 20 8.97 -0.41 -8.93
C GLU A 20 7.61 -0.77 -8.29
N ILE A 21 7.23 -0.11 -7.19
CA ILE A 21 5.94 -0.39 -6.53
C ILE A 21 4.79 0.16 -7.39
N ALA A 22 4.94 1.36 -7.94
CA ALA A 22 3.95 1.95 -8.84
C ALA A 22 3.72 1.08 -10.07
N GLU A 23 4.79 0.61 -10.72
CA GLU A 23 4.70 -0.28 -11.88
C GLU A 23 3.99 -1.60 -11.56
N ARG A 24 4.28 -2.17 -10.39
CA ARG A 24 3.66 -3.43 -9.96
C ARG A 24 2.19 -3.26 -9.57
N LEU A 25 1.81 -2.14 -8.97
CA LEU A 25 0.41 -1.80 -8.71
C LEU A 25 -0.36 -1.64 -10.02
N LYS A 26 0.21 -0.90 -10.98
CA LYS A 26 -0.36 -0.71 -12.31
C LYS A 26 -0.51 -2.02 -13.08
N ALA A 27 0.55 -2.84 -13.11
CA ALA A 27 0.54 -4.15 -13.76
C ALA A 27 -0.49 -5.11 -13.15
N ALA A 28 -0.78 -4.97 -11.85
CA ALA A 28 -1.78 -5.77 -11.15
C ALA A 28 -3.19 -5.15 -11.15
N GLY A 29 -3.37 -3.93 -11.65
CA GLY A 29 -4.64 -3.20 -11.58
C GLY A 29 -5.06 -2.83 -10.15
N LEU A 30 -4.10 -2.70 -9.23
CA LEU A 30 -4.35 -2.47 -7.79
C LEU A 30 -4.18 -1.00 -7.37
N GLU A 31 -4.04 -0.08 -8.32
CA GLU A 31 -3.87 1.35 -8.05
C GLU A 31 -5.05 1.91 -7.22
N ALA A 32 -6.29 1.65 -7.66
CA ALA A 32 -7.49 2.06 -6.93
C ALA A 32 -7.58 1.43 -5.52
N ALA A 33 -7.20 0.15 -5.40
CA ALA A 33 -7.19 -0.53 -4.11
C ALA A 33 -6.15 0.03 -3.15
N TYR A 34 -5.00 0.47 -3.68
CA TYR A 34 -3.96 1.15 -2.92
C TYR A 34 -4.42 2.54 -2.49
N ASP A 35 -4.98 3.35 -3.40
CA ASP A 35 -5.44 4.71 -3.10
C ASP A 35 -6.62 4.75 -2.13
N ALA A 36 -7.47 3.72 -2.14
CA ALA A 36 -8.53 3.55 -1.17
C ALA A 36 -7.99 3.33 0.26
N ARG A 37 -6.76 2.86 0.42
CA ARG A 37 -6.18 2.68 1.76
C ARG A 37 -5.92 4.03 2.44
N PRO A 38 -6.12 4.11 3.76
CA PRO A 38 -5.73 5.29 4.54
C PRO A 38 -4.27 5.66 4.31
N ALA A 39 -3.96 6.96 4.32
CA ALA A 39 -2.62 7.47 4.02
C ALA A 39 -1.54 6.87 4.93
N TYR A 40 -1.86 6.59 6.20
CA TYR A 40 -0.92 5.91 7.12
C TYR A 40 -0.61 4.47 6.70
N GLN A 41 -1.59 3.70 6.18
CA GLN A 41 -1.36 2.32 5.72
C GLN A 41 -0.47 2.30 4.49
N ARG A 42 -0.74 3.21 3.55
CA ARG A 42 0.11 3.43 2.37
C ARG A 42 1.54 3.74 2.81
N ASN A 43 1.70 4.69 3.72
CA ASN A 43 3.01 5.08 4.25
C ASN A 43 3.76 3.94 4.94
N ASP A 44 3.06 3.14 5.75
CA ASP A 44 3.61 2.00 6.48
C ASP A 44 4.03 0.87 5.52
N TYR A 45 3.26 0.58 4.46
CA TYR A 45 3.69 -0.36 3.42
C TYR A 45 5.00 0.08 2.79
N LEU A 46 5.08 1.34 2.35
CA LEU A 46 6.28 1.88 1.72
C LEU A 46 7.48 1.84 2.68
N GLY A 47 7.29 2.25 3.93
CA GLY A 47 8.33 2.19 4.96
C GLY A 47 8.78 0.75 5.25
N TRP A 48 7.84 -0.18 5.41
CA TRP A 48 8.14 -1.60 5.64
C TRP A 48 8.87 -2.23 4.45
N ILE A 49 8.49 -1.92 3.22
CA ILE A 49 9.21 -2.41 2.03
C ILE A 49 10.60 -1.80 1.96
N ALA A 50 10.75 -0.49 2.23
CA ALA A 50 12.04 0.21 2.22
C ALA A 50 13.04 -0.30 3.28
N GLN A 51 12.55 -0.81 4.42
CA GLN A 51 13.41 -1.43 5.45
C GLN A 51 14.05 -2.76 5.00
N ALA A 52 13.63 -3.36 3.88
CA ALA A 52 14.22 -4.60 3.39
C ALA A 52 15.56 -4.35 2.68
N LYS A 53 16.66 -4.69 3.34
CA LYS A 53 18.03 -4.54 2.80
C LYS A 53 18.36 -5.52 1.66
N ARG A 54 17.69 -6.67 1.59
CA ARG A 54 17.92 -7.71 0.58
C ARG A 54 16.81 -7.66 -0.48
N ALA A 55 17.17 -7.79 -1.75
CA ALA A 55 16.24 -7.77 -2.87
C ALA A 55 15.15 -8.85 -2.75
N ASP A 56 15.50 -10.09 -2.39
CA ASP A 56 14.54 -11.18 -2.17
C ASP A 56 13.50 -10.82 -1.08
N THR A 57 13.95 -10.22 0.03
CA THR A 57 13.03 -9.81 1.10
C THR A 57 12.14 -8.65 0.65
N ARG A 58 12.68 -7.69 -0.09
CA ARG A 58 11.91 -6.58 -0.66
C ARG A 58 10.83 -7.11 -1.59
N GLU A 59 11.17 -8.04 -2.49
CA GLU A 59 10.22 -8.66 -3.41
C GLU A 59 9.11 -9.42 -2.66
N LYS A 60 9.45 -10.19 -1.63
CA LYS A 60 8.47 -10.88 -0.77
C LYS A 60 7.50 -9.89 -0.12
N ARG A 61 7.99 -8.75 0.37
CA ARG A 61 7.15 -7.71 0.99
C ARG A 61 6.24 -7.02 -0.03
N ILE A 62 6.75 -6.70 -1.22
CA ILE A 62 5.95 -6.14 -2.32
C ILE A 62 4.84 -7.12 -2.69
N ARG A 63 5.17 -8.40 -2.89
CA ARG A 63 4.19 -9.43 -3.21
C ARG A 63 3.13 -9.55 -2.12
N GLN A 64 3.53 -9.57 -0.86
CA GLN A 64 2.59 -9.60 0.26
C GLN A 64 1.63 -8.40 0.24
N MET A 65 2.13 -7.18 0.02
CA MET A 65 1.28 -5.99 -0.09
C MET A 65 0.27 -6.15 -1.24
N LEU A 66 0.71 -6.60 -2.43
CA LEU A 66 -0.18 -6.79 -3.57
C LEU A 66 -1.25 -7.86 -3.30
N ASP A 67 -0.88 -8.99 -2.68
CA ASP A 67 -1.83 -10.03 -2.29
C ASP A 67 -2.84 -9.51 -1.26
N GLU A 68 -2.41 -8.71 -0.27
CA GLU A 68 -3.30 -8.08 0.72
C GLU A 68 -4.21 -7.01 0.09
N LEU A 69 -3.72 -6.24 -0.88
CA LEU A 69 -4.50 -5.30 -1.67
C LEU A 69 -5.47 -5.99 -2.62
N LYS A 70 -5.14 -7.20 -3.10
CA LYS A 70 -6.00 -8.04 -3.94
C LYS A 70 -7.03 -8.85 -3.12
N ALA A 71 -6.71 -9.21 -1.88
CA ALA A 71 -7.62 -9.90 -0.95
C ALA A 71 -8.51 -8.92 -0.17
N GLY A 72 -7.99 -7.75 0.24
CA GLY A 72 -8.76 -6.57 0.71
C GLY A 72 -9.39 -6.71 2.08
N ASN A 73 -9.21 -7.88 2.65
CA ASN A 73 -9.57 -8.23 4.02
C ASN A 73 -8.35 -8.15 4.94
N ALA A 74 -7.19 -7.70 4.44
CA ALA A 74 -5.94 -7.69 5.17
C ALA A 74 -5.12 -6.41 4.97
N TYR A 75 -4.29 -6.14 5.97
CA TYR A 75 -3.24 -5.12 6.01
C TYR A 75 -2.15 -5.59 6.99
N MET A 76 -0.91 -5.78 6.54
CA MET A 76 0.22 -6.22 7.37
C MET A 76 -0.09 -7.52 8.15
N LYS A 77 -0.71 -8.50 7.50
CA LYS A 77 -1.26 -9.74 8.10
C LYS A 77 -2.33 -9.54 9.18
N MET A 78 -2.81 -8.31 9.39
CA MET A 78 -3.93 -8.02 10.28
C MET A 78 -5.22 -7.94 9.47
N LYS A 79 -6.35 -8.29 10.11
CA LYS A 79 -7.68 -8.16 9.51
C LYS A 79 -7.95 -6.69 9.18
N TYR A 80 -8.42 -6.44 7.97
CA TYR A 80 -8.83 -5.12 7.49
C TYR A 80 -10.27 -5.18 6.98
N THR A 81 -11.08 -4.21 7.38
CA THR A 81 -12.49 -4.09 6.98
C THR A 81 -12.83 -2.68 6.47
N GLY A 82 -11.81 -1.89 6.13
CA GLY A 82 -11.98 -0.54 5.62
C GLY A 82 -12.17 -0.47 4.11
N PRO A 83 -12.10 0.73 3.52
CA PRO A 83 -12.23 0.92 2.08
C PRO A 83 -11.19 0.13 1.29
N THR A 84 -11.66 -0.76 0.42
CA THR A 84 -10.81 -1.66 -0.37
C THR A 84 -10.55 -1.18 -1.78
N GLY A 85 -11.31 -0.18 -2.27
CA GLY A 85 -11.19 0.34 -3.64
C GLY A 85 -11.49 -0.71 -4.72
N ARG A 86 -12.13 -1.82 -4.35
CA ARG A 86 -12.70 -2.78 -5.30
C ARG A 86 -14.09 -2.33 -5.68
N GLU A 87 -14.40 -2.47 -6.96
CA GLU A 87 -15.78 -2.48 -7.46
C GLU A 87 -16.42 -3.85 -7.23
#